data_AF-A0A9P8CJ90-F1
#
_entry.id   AF-A0A9P8CJ90-F1
#
_cell.length_a   1.000
_cell.length_b   1.000
_cell.length_c   1.000
_cell.angle_alpha   90.00
_cell.angle_beta   90.00
_cell.angle_gamma   90.00
#
_symmetry.space_group_name_H-M   'P 1'
#
loop_
_entity.id
_entity.type
_entity.pdbx_description
1 polymer ?
#
loop_
_entity_poly.entity_id
_entity_poly.type
_entity_poly.pdbx_seq_one_letter_code
_entity_poly.pdbx_strand_id
1 'polypeptide(L)'
;MVTGRTGGISKQLGRPSKISKATCKMLVYKDRNPFRKQPYQVIIEQFKLSVGKRQLQRKLREHTKGGRRRFKCAFFKKVVSTKNRGEREAYGWEHGEKSIDDFWAYKAFTYEAHIDPGSQAVGDILY
;
A
#
# COMPACT_ATOMS: atom_id res chain seq x y z
N MET A 1 -19.78 51.81 1.15
CA MET A 1 -19.37 50.72 2.07
C MET A 1 -19.96 49.43 1.54
N VAL A 2 -19.14 48.57 0.94
CA VAL A 2 -19.60 47.28 0.38
C VAL A 2 -19.61 46.27 1.52
N THR A 3 -20.80 45.90 2.00
CA THR A 3 -20.96 44.82 2.98
C THR A 3 -20.75 43.49 2.28
N GLY A 4 -19.52 42.99 2.29
CA GLY A 4 -19.19 41.65 1.81
C GLY A 4 -19.91 40.60 2.65
N ARG A 5 -20.90 39.93 2.07
CA ARG A 5 -21.54 38.75 2.68
C ARG A 5 -20.51 37.64 2.77
N THR A 6 -20.03 37.35 3.97
CA THR A 6 -19.29 36.12 4.27
C THR A 6 -20.26 34.94 4.10
N GLY A 7 -20.19 34.28 2.95
CA GLY A 7 -20.94 33.05 2.71
C GLY A 7 -20.56 32.00 3.74
N GLY A 8 -21.49 31.65 4.62
CA GLY A 8 -21.30 30.59 5.61
C GLY A 8 -20.87 29.30 4.91
N ILE A 9 -19.85 28.64 5.47
CA ILE A 9 -19.40 27.32 4.99
C ILE A 9 -20.61 26.40 4.98
N SER A 10 -21.06 26.00 3.79
CA SER A 10 -22.20 25.10 3.64
C SER A 10 -21.99 23.85 4.51
N LYS A 11 -22.95 23.55 5.39
CA LYS A 11 -23.02 22.26 6.10
C LYS A 11 -22.97 21.17 5.03
N GLN A 12 -22.02 20.23 5.14
CA GLN A 12 -21.78 19.13 4.19
C GLN A 12 -23.01 18.76 3.34
N LEU A 13 -23.04 19.19 2.08
CA LEU A 13 -24.18 19.03 1.16
C LEU A 13 -24.26 17.61 0.56
N GLY A 14 -23.93 16.56 1.32
CA GLY A 14 -23.83 15.20 0.80
C GLY A 14 -24.29 14.13 1.78
N ARG A 15 -24.67 12.97 1.25
CA ARG A 15 -25.03 11.81 2.08
C ARG A 15 -23.88 11.43 3.01
N PRO A 16 -24.15 11.19 4.30
CA PRO A 16 -23.13 10.73 5.23
C PRO A 16 -22.53 9.41 4.73
N SER A 17 -21.23 9.23 4.97
CA SER A 17 -20.57 7.99 4.57
C SER A 17 -21.15 6.80 5.31
N LYS A 18 -21.32 5.68 4.60
CA LYS A 18 -21.78 4.41 5.18
C LYS A 18 -20.82 3.82 6.23
N ILE A 19 -19.57 4.30 6.29
CA ILE A 19 -18.59 3.85 7.30
C ILE A 19 -18.59 4.81 8.48
N SER A 20 -18.78 4.25 9.68
CA SER A 20 -18.68 4.99 10.93
C SER A 20 -17.22 5.18 11.39
N LYS A 21 -17.00 6.16 12.28
CA LYS A 21 -15.72 6.36 12.96
C LYS A 21 -15.31 5.12 13.77
N ALA A 22 -16.25 4.43 14.40
CA ALA A 22 -16.00 3.23 15.19
C ALA A 22 -15.51 2.09 14.30
N THR A 23 -16.11 1.90 13.13
CA THR A 23 -15.67 0.91 12.13
C THR A 23 -14.24 1.22 11.66
N CYS A 24 -13.92 2.49 11.37
CA CYS A 24 -12.56 2.88 10.97
C CYS A 24 -11.51 2.57 12.06
N LYS A 25 -11.86 2.79 13.34
CA LYS A 25 -10.99 2.44 14.47
C LYS A 25 -10.83 0.94 14.60
N MET A 26 -11.91 0.17 14.52
CA MET A 26 -11.91 -1.30 14.57
C MET A 26 -10.96 -1.90 13.53
N LEU A 27 -11.03 -1.42 12.29
CA LEU A 27 -10.17 -1.91 11.20
C LEU A 27 -8.68 -1.71 11.45
N VAL A 28 -8.30 -0.72 12.29
CA VAL A 28 -6.91 -0.35 12.53
C VAL A 28 -6.30 -1.09 13.73
N TYR A 29 -7.12 -1.62 14.65
CA TYR A 29 -6.66 -2.38 15.81
C TYR A 29 -6.18 -3.78 15.42
N LYS A 30 -5.04 -4.22 15.98
CA LYS A 30 -4.40 -5.50 15.64
C LYS A 30 -5.28 -6.69 16.04
N ASP A 31 -5.85 -6.63 17.24
CA ASP A 31 -6.58 -7.78 17.82
C ASP A 31 -7.98 -7.96 17.23
N ARG A 32 -8.49 -6.91 16.55
CA ARG A 32 -9.84 -6.90 15.95
C ARG A 32 -9.82 -7.05 14.43
N ASN A 33 -8.66 -6.92 13.79
CA ASN A 33 -8.53 -7.08 12.35
C ASN A 33 -7.30 -7.94 11.99
N PRO A 34 -7.49 -9.25 11.75
CA PRO A 34 -6.40 -10.13 11.33
C PRO A 34 -5.85 -9.77 9.94
N PHE A 35 -6.66 -9.13 9.09
CA PHE A 35 -6.30 -8.73 7.73
C PHE A 35 -5.65 -7.34 7.66
N ARG A 36 -5.12 -6.82 8.77
CA ARG A 36 -4.58 -5.46 8.83
C ARG A 36 -3.41 -5.19 7.89
N LYS A 37 -2.68 -6.22 7.45
CA LYS A 37 -1.57 -6.10 6.49
C LYS A 37 -1.99 -6.29 5.03
N GLN A 38 -3.25 -6.69 4.80
CA GLN A 38 -3.78 -6.98 3.46
C GLN A 38 -4.17 -5.70 2.70
N PRO A 39 -4.33 -5.76 1.36
CA PRO A 39 -4.74 -4.60 0.59
C PRO A 39 -6.18 -4.20 0.92
N TYR A 40 -6.50 -2.94 0.64
CA TYR A 40 -7.84 -2.37 0.79
C TYR A 40 -8.98 -3.22 0.23
N GLN A 41 -8.79 -3.82 -0.96
CA GLN A 41 -9.81 -4.63 -1.62
C GLN A 41 -10.19 -5.86 -0.78
N VAL A 42 -9.19 -6.61 -0.30
CA VAL A 42 -9.42 -7.77 0.58
C VAL A 42 -10.16 -7.35 1.85
N ILE A 43 -9.81 -6.22 2.45
CA ILE A 43 -10.49 -5.74 3.66
C ILE A 43 -11.94 -5.37 3.39
N ILE A 44 -12.22 -4.73 2.25
CA ILE A 44 -13.58 -4.39 1.85
C ILE A 44 -14.42 -5.65 1.67
N GLU A 45 -13.86 -6.69 1.04
CA GLU A 45 -14.54 -7.97 0.83
C GLU A 45 -14.76 -8.72 2.14
N GLN A 46 -13.73 -8.87 2.97
CA GLN A 46 -13.79 -9.64 4.23
C GLN A 46 -14.77 -9.01 5.23
N PHE A 47 -14.74 -7.69 5.39
CA PHE A 47 -15.65 -6.98 6.28
C PHE A 47 -16.96 -6.55 5.60
N LYS A 48 -17.20 -7.00 4.36
CA LYS A 48 -18.39 -6.69 3.54
C LYS A 48 -18.75 -5.20 3.57
N LEU A 49 -17.74 -4.34 3.44
CA LEU A 49 -17.92 -2.90 3.52
C LEU A 49 -18.58 -2.40 2.23
N SER A 50 -19.69 -1.68 2.35
CA SER A 50 -20.42 -1.13 1.20
C SER A 50 -19.77 0.16 0.66
N VAL A 51 -18.45 0.18 0.45
CA VAL A 51 -17.69 1.36 0.04
C VAL A 51 -16.55 1.02 -0.90
N GLY A 52 -16.20 1.97 -1.76
CA GLY A 52 -15.02 1.85 -2.61
C GLY A 52 -13.70 2.15 -1.87
N LYS A 53 -12.60 1.64 -2.41
CA LYS A 53 -11.22 1.84 -1.91
C LYS A 53 -10.89 3.30 -1.60
N ARG A 54 -11.18 4.22 -2.52
CA ARG A 54 -10.89 5.67 -2.34
C ARG A 54 -11.64 6.25 -1.14
N GLN A 55 -12.89 5.85 -0.96
CA GLN A 55 -13.72 6.32 0.16
C GLN A 55 -13.21 5.78 1.50
N LEU A 56 -12.85 4.50 1.56
CA LEU A 56 -12.25 3.89 2.75
C LEU A 56 -10.92 4.56 3.11
N GLN A 57 -10.05 4.82 2.13
CA GLN A 57 -8.78 5.52 2.34
C GLN A 57 -8.97 6.93 2.91
N ARG A 58 -9.91 7.70 2.37
CA ARG A 58 -10.24 9.04 2.87
C ARG A 58 -10.76 8.96 4.30
N LYS A 59 -11.68 8.05 4.59
CA LYS A 59 -12.28 7.89 5.91
C LYS A 59 -11.29 7.45 6.98
N LEU A 60 -10.37 6.55 6.63
CA LEU A 60 -9.27 6.17 7.51
C LEU A 60 -8.33 7.35 7.77
N ARG A 61 -8.05 8.19 6.77
CA ARG A 61 -7.27 9.43 6.98
C ARG A 61 -7.98 10.40 7.94
N GLU A 62 -9.29 10.57 7.80
CA GLU A 62 -10.10 11.47 8.63
C GLU A 62 -10.24 10.98 10.09
N HIS A 63 -10.37 9.67 10.29
CA HIS A 63 -10.78 9.11 11.58
C HIS A 63 -9.67 8.39 12.35
N THR A 64 -8.50 8.20 11.74
CA THR A 64 -7.36 7.50 12.36
C THR A 64 -6.06 8.27 12.12
N LYS A 65 -5.14 8.25 13.10
CA LYS A 65 -3.80 8.86 12.98
C LYS A 65 -2.92 8.04 12.03
N GLY A 66 -3.17 8.10 10.73
CA GLY A 66 -2.35 7.45 9.71
C GLY A 66 -2.75 6.02 9.32
N GLY A 67 -3.95 5.54 9.70
CA GLY A 67 -4.43 4.20 9.33
C GLY A 67 -4.49 3.94 7.82
N ARG A 68 -4.50 4.99 6.99
CA ARG A 68 -4.38 4.90 5.53
C ARG A 68 -3.11 4.17 5.05
N ARG A 69 -2.01 4.19 5.81
CA ARG A 69 -0.75 3.59 5.36
C ARG A 69 -0.70 2.07 5.63
N ARG A 70 -1.57 1.55 6.49
CA ARG A 70 -1.51 0.15 6.99
C ARG A 70 -1.95 -0.87 5.94
N PHE A 71 -2.95 -0.54 5.13
CA PHE A 71 -3.57 -1.47 4.17
C PHE A 71 -3.01 -1.34 2.74
N LYS A 72 -1.76 -0.86 2.60
CA LYS A 72 -1.08 -0.76 1.30
C LYS A 72 -0.51 -2.09 0.82
N CYS A 73 -0.42 -3.10 1.71
CA CYS A 73 0.18 -4.40 1.46
C CYS A 73 1.64 -4.27 1.01
N ALA A 74 2.58 -4.28 1.97
CA ALA A 74 4.01 -4.17 1.68
C ALA A 74 4.60 -5.45 1.05
N PHE A 75 3.88 -6.58 1.11
CA PHE A 75 4.40 -7.92 0.81
C PHE A 75 3.70 -8.60 -0.37
N PHE A 76 3.42 -7.89 -1.46
CA PHE A 76 2.99 -8.59 -2.67
C PHE A 76 4.19 -9.32 -3.28
N LYS A 77 4.21 -10.65 -3.18
CA LYS A 77 5.06 -11.48 -4.04
C LYS A 77 4.58 -11.24 -5.47
N LYS A 78 5.37 -10.52 -6.27
CA LYS A 78 5.06 -10.29 -7.68
C LYS A 78 4.80 -11.66 -8.32
N VAL A 79 3.60 -11.86 -8.86
CA VAL A 79 3.30 -13.08 -9.63
C VAL A 79 4.21 -13.04 -10.85
N VAL A 80 5.19 -13.94 -10.88
CA VAL A 80 6.09 -14.09 -12.02
C VAL A 80 5.28 -14.76 -13.12
N SER A 81 5.21 -14.14 -14.30
CA SER A 81 4.56 -14.76 -15.45
C SER A 81 5.25 -16.08 -15.81
N THR A 82 4.53 -17.01 -16.42
CA THR A 82 5.08 -18.29 -16.90
C THR A 82 6.29 -18.07 -17.80
N LYS A 83 6.21 -17.09 -18.71
CA LYS A 83 7.33 -16.68 -19.56
C LYS A 83 8.55 -16.22 -18.77
N ASN A 84 8.40 -15.25 -17.88
CA ASN A 84 9.53 -14.72 -17.10
C ASN A 84 10.11 -15.79 -16.16
N ARG A 85 9.28 -16.74 -15.71
CA ARG A 85 9.74 -17.87 -14.93
C ARG A 85 10.63 -18.77 -15.78
N GLY A 86 10.19 -19.14 -16.99
CA GLY A 86 10.99 -19.95 -17.91
C GLY A 86 12.31 -19.29 -18.29
N GLU A 87 12.31 -17.99 -18.58
CA GLU A 87 13.54 -17.23 -18.88
C GLU A 87 14.53 -17.24 -17.71
N ARG A 88 14.05 -17.12 -16.47
CA ARG A 88 14.89 -17.17 -15.27
C ARG A 88 15.46 -18.57 -15.04
N GLU A 89 14.65 -19.59 -15.23
CA GLU A 89 15.08 -20.99 -15.10
C GLU A 89 16.14 -21.31 -16.16
N ALA A 90 15.90 -20.94 -17.43
CA ALA A 90 16.86 -21.12 -18.52
C ALA A 90 18.18 -20.38 -18.25
N TYR A 91 18.12 -19.12 -17.82
CA TYR A 91 19.31 -18.35 -17.46
C TYR A 91 20.10 -19.03 -16.34
N GLY A 92 19.41 -19.56 -15.32
CA GLY A 92 20.03 -20.30 -14.22
C GLY A 92 20.70 -21.59 -14.67
N TRP A 93 20.07 -22.37 -15.55
CA TRP A 93 20.67 -23.58 -16.12
C TRP A 93 21.90 -23.27 -16.98
N GLU A 94 21.82 -22.25 -17.85
CA GLU A 94 22.91 -21.89 -18.76
C GLU A 94 24.15 -21.34 -18.03
N HIS A 95 23.96 -20.73 -16.86
CA HIS A 95 25.01 -20.02 -16.13
C HIS A 95 25.38 -20.63 -14.77
N GLY A 96 24.67 -21.67 -14.33
CA GLY A 96 24.79 -22.23 -12.98
C GLY A 96 26.14 -22.89 -12.70
N GLU A 97 26.79 -23.46 -13.71
CA GLU A 97 28.10 -24.11 -13.59
C GLU A 97 29.27 -23.18 -13.90
N LYS A 98 29.00 -21.93 -14.30
CA LYS A 98 30.08 -21.00 -14.66
C LYS A 98 30.81 -20.53 -13.40
N SER A 99 32.14 -20.49 -13.47
CA SER A 99 33.00 -20.16 -12.34
C SER A 99 32.85 -18.71 -11.88
N ILE A 100 33.03 -18.50 -10.57
CA ILE A 100 33.11 -17.17 -9.96
C ILE A 100 34.30 -16.38 -10.52
N ASP A 101 35.42 -17.06 -10.77
CA ASP A 101 36.69 -16.44 -11.14
C ASP A 101 36.81 -16.10 -12.64
N ASP A 102 35.81 -16.46 -13.43
CA ASP A 102 35.78 -16.16 -14.87
C ASP A 102 34.49 -15.42 -15.21
N PHE A 103 33.42 -16.15 -15.52
CA PHE A 103 32.17 -15.55 -16.00
C PHE A 103 31.54 -14.55 -15.02
N TRP A 104 31.47 -14.87 -13.73
CA TRP A 104 30.84 -13.96 -12.76
C TRP A 104 31.73 -12.79 -12.35
N ALA A 105 33.06 -12.94 -12.44
CA ALA A 105 34.02 -11.88 -12.11
C ALA A 105 33.81 -10.63 -12.97
N TYR A 106 33.39 -10.82 -14.23
CA TYR A 106 33.15 -9.71 -15.17
C TYR A 106 31.70 -9.24 -15.21
N LYS A 107 30.78 -9.85 -14.44
CA LYS A 107 29.35 -9.55 -14.49
C LYS A 107 28.93 -8.58 -13.38
N ALA A 108 28.76 -7.30 -13.73
CA ALA A 108 28.17 -6.32 -12.84
C ALA A 108 26.63 -6.29 -12.97
N PHE A 109 25.92 -6.32 -11.83
CA PHE A 109 24.48 -6.09 -11.77
C PHE A 109 24.22 -4.70 -11.18
N THR A 110 23.67 -3.82 -12.00
CA THR A 110 23.25 -2.48 -11.58
C THR A 110 21.73 -2.44 -11.46
N TYR A 111 21.23 -1.70 -10.47
CA TYR A 111 19.80 -1.49 -10.28
C TYR A 111 19.54 -0.06 -9.83
N GLU A 112 18.47 0.54 -10.35
CA GLU A 112 18.02 1.87 -9.98
C GLU A 112 17.01 1.81 -8.82
N ALA A 113 17.41 2.30 -7.66
CA ALA A 113 16.52 2.45 -6.51
C ALA A 113 15.99 3.89 -6.45
N HIS A 114 14.67 4.05 -6.54
CA HIS A 114 14.02 5.34 -6.31
C HIS A 114 13.85 5.56 -4.81
N ILE A 115 14.59 6.53 -4.25
CA ILE A 115 14.46 6.93 -2.84
C ILE A 115 13.46 8.09 -2.76
N ASP A 116 12.32 7.86 -2.11
CA ASP A 116 11.34 8.92 -1.82
C ASP A 116 11.79 9.71 -0.57
N PRO A 117 12.15 11.00 -0.68
CA PRO A 117 12.57 11.80 0.47
C PRO A 117 11.47 11.96 1.52
N GLY A 118 10.18 11.88 1.14
CA GLY A 118 9.05 11.95 2.06
C GLY A 118 8.82 10.66 2.87
N SER A 119 9.51 9.58 2.52
CA SER A 119 9.47 8.30 3.24
C SER A 119 10.45 8.23 4.43
N GLN A 120 11.47 9.11 4.46
CA GLN A 120 12.49 9.18 5.53
C GLN A 120 11.94 9.67 6.87
N ALA A 121 10.72 10.22 6.92
CA ALA A 121 10.09 10.67 8.17
C ALA A 121 9.49 9.54 9.04
N VAL A 122 9.73 8.27 8.69
CA VAL A 122 9.34 7.13 9.53
C VAL A 122 10.57 6.26 9.73
N GLY A 123 11.40 6.68 10.70
CA GLY A 123 12.26 5.73 11.39
C GLY A 123 11.42 4.56 11.87
N ASP A 124 12.00 3.37 11.75
CA ASP A 124 11.46 2.04 12.09
C ASP A 124 10.99 1.24 10.87
N ILE A 125 11.99 0.68 10.19
CA ILE A 125 11.85 -0.61 9.53
C ILE A 125 11.64 -1.65 10.65
N LEU A 126 10.39 -2.04 10.89
CA LEU A 126 10.08 -3.16 11.78
C LEU A 126 10.50 -4.46 11.09
N TYR A 127 11.54 -5.10 11.64
CA TYR A 127 11.90 -6.51 11.40
C TYR A 127 10.71 -7.45 11.63
#